data_AF-A0AAP0C0Y7-F1
#
_entry.id   AF-A0AAP0C0Y7-F1
#
_cell.length_a   1.000
_cell.length_b   1.000
_cell.length_c   1.000
_cell.angle_alpha   90.00
_cell.angle_beta   90.00
_cell.angle_gamma   90.00
#
_symmetry.space_group_name_H-M   'P 1'
#
loop_
_entity.id
_entity.type
_entity.pdbx_description
1 polymer ?
#
loop_
_entity_poly.entity_id
_entity_poly.type
_entity_poly.pdbx_seq_one_letter_code
_entity_poly.pdbx_strand_id
1 'polypeptide(L)' 'MTVSGAEARKRCSAVLNAGGCYLPSCREECFKEYNGFGNCIANAAGTSYKCLCFYNC' A
#
# COMPACT_ATOMS: atom_id res chain seq x y z
N MET A 1 -10.74 -18.24 -25.15
CA MET A 1 -11.35 -18.22 -23.81
C MET A 1 -11.15 -16.82 -23.24
N THR A 2 -12.14 -15.94 -23.43
CA THR A 2 -12.11 -14.58 -22.89
C THR A 2 -12.74 -14.63 -21.51
N VAL A 3 -11.93 -14.46 -20.46
CA VAL A 3 -12.41 -14.47 -19.08
C VAL A 3 -13.37 -13.29 -18.84
N SER A 4 -14.65 -13.61 -18.65
CA SER A 4 -15.69 -12.69 -18.23
C SER A 4 -15.45 -12.20 -16.79
N GLY A 5 -15.62 -10.89 -16.58
CA GLY A 5 -16.30 -10.40 -15.38
C GLY A 5 -15.54 -10.46 -14.04
N ALA A 6 -14.24 -10.19 -14.03
CA ALA A 6 -13.66 -9.58 -12.84
C ALA A 6 -13.55 -8.09 -13.12
N GLU A 7 -14.47 -7.28 -12.58
CA GLU A 7 -14.17 -5.88 -12.30
C GLU A 7 -12.88 -5.90 -11.48
N ALA A 8 -11.73 -5.77 -12.13
CA ALA A 8 -10.46 -5.77 -11.47
C ALA A 8 -10.45 -4.49 -10.63
N ARG A 9 -10.92 -4.58 -9.38
CA ARG A 9 -10.92 -3.49 -8.41
C ARG A 9 -9.59 -2.79 -8.56
N LYS A 10 -9.57 -1.56 -9.05
CA LYS A 10 -8.31 -0.92 -9.42
C LYS A 10 -7.55 -0.79 -8.11
N ARG A 11 -6.34 -1.35 -8.07
CA ARG A 11 -5.49 -1.25 -6.88
C ARG A 11 -4.65 0.00 -7.04
N CYS A 12 -4.92 0.99 -6.22
CA CYS A 12 -4.09 2.17 -6.08
C CYS A 12 -3.06 1.96 -4.97
N SER A 13 -1.98 2.74 -5.02
CA SER A 13 -0.98 2.80 -3.95
C SER A 13 -0.62 4.23 -3.61
N ALA A 14 -0.55 4.55 -2.32
CA ALA A 14 -0.12 5.84 -1.78
C ALA A 14 1.07 5.65 -0.83
N VAL A 15 2.03 6.58 -0.86
CA VAL A 15 3.13 6.60 0.13
C VAL A 15 2.67 7.41 1.33
N LEU A 16 2.54 6.77 2.50
CA LEU A 16 2.13 7.47 3.73
C LEU A 16 3.33 8.02 4.51
N ASN A 17 4.46 7.32 4.46
CA ASN A 17 5.69 7.76 5.13
C ASN A 17 6.92 7.39 4.30
N ALA A 18 7.73 8.38 3.95
CA ALA A 18 8.94 8.22 3.14
C ALA A 18 10.25 8.17 3.95
N GLY A 19 10.22 8.54 5.24
CA GLY A 19 11.41 8.65 6.10
C GLY A 19 11.65 7.44 7.00
N GLY A 20 10.72 6.49 7.01
CA GLY A 20 10.81 5.25 7.77
C GLY A 20 9.52 4.45 7.64
N CYS A 21 9.54 3.21 8.11
CA CYS A 21 8.33 2.40 8.16
C CYS A 21 8.23 1.63 9.47
N TYR A 22 7.27 2.03 10.29
CA TYR A 22 6.79 1.22 11.41
C TYR A 22 5.49 0.54 10.97
N LEU A 23 5.57 -0.77 10.74
CA LEU A 23 4.49 -1.55 10.12
C LEU A 23 3.12 -1.41 10.83
N PRO A 24 3.03 -1.41 12.18
CA PRO A 24 1.76 -1.24 12.87
C PRO A 24 1.08 0.11 12.56
N SER A 25 1.81 1.23 12.66
CA SER A 25 1.28 2.55 12.31
C SER A 25 0.94 2.63 10.83
N CYS A 26 1.82 2.13 9.95
CA CYS A 26 1.57 2.10 8.50
C CYS A 26 0.26 1.38 8.14
N ARG A 27 -0.04 0.26 8.80
CA ARG A 27 -1.30 -0.48 8.61
C ARG A 27 -2.49 0.28 9.17
N GLU A 28 -2.34 0.83 10.38
CA GLU A 28 -3.41 1.59 11.03
C GLU A 28 -3.80 2.82 10.21
N GLU A 29 -2.84 3.63 9.78
CA GLU A 29 -3.04 4.83 8.97
C GLU A 29 -3.68 4.48 7.63
N CYS A 30 -3.13 3.48 6.92
CA CYS A 30 -3.69 3.04 5.64
C CYS A 30 -5.12 2.50 5.75
N PHE A 31 -5.43 1.78 6.84
CA PHE A 31 -6.77 1.30 7.10
C PHE A 31 -7.73 2.45 7.43
N LYS A 32 -7.31 3.40 8.26
CA LYS A 32 -8.13 4.56 8.65
C LYS A 32 -8.44 5.48 7.47
N GLU A 33 -7.47 5.77 6.62
CA GLU A 33 -7.65 6.73 5.51
C GLU A 33 -8.26 6.10 4.26
N TYR A 34 -7.82 4.90 3.89
CA TYR A 34 -8.15 4.31 2.58
C TYR A 34 -8.94 3.00 2.69
N ASN A 35 -9.25 2.53 3.90
CA ASN A 35 -9.74 1.17 4.15
C ASN A 35 -8.87 0.13 3.43
N GLY A 36 -7.55 0.39 3.42
CA GLY A 36 -6.55 -0.34 2.66
C GLY A 36 -5.63 -1.19 3.52
N PHE A 37 -4.56 -1.68 2.91
CA PHE A 37 -3.51 -2.46 3.55
C PHE A 37 -2.15 -1.76 3.45
N GLY A 38 -1.59 -1.38 4.60
CA GLY A 38 -0.27 -0.77 4.70
C GLY A 38 0.85 -1.81 4.72
N ASN A 39 1.93 -1.55 3.98
CA ASN A 39 3.12 -2.40 3.95
C ASN A 39 4.41 -1.58 3.93
N CYS A 40 5.47 -2.12 4.54
CA CYS A 40 6.80 -1.53 4.51
C CYS A 40 7.58 -2.05 3.32
N ILE A 41 7.90 -1.16 2.39
CA ILE A 41 8.64 -1.49 1.18
C ILE A 41 10.02 -0.85 1.28
N ALA A 42 11.08 -1.62 1.05
CA ALA A 42 12.42 -1.06 0.94
C ALA A 42 12.56 -0.18 -0.30
N ASN A 43 13.40 0.85 -0.23
CA ASN A 43 13.81 1.59 -1.41
C ASN A 43 14.64 0.66 -2.36
N ALA A 44 14.85 1.09 -3.61
CA ALA A 44 15.58 0.29 -4.59
C ALA A 44 17.03 -0.04 -4.17
N ALA A 45 17.61 0.78 -3.28
CA ALA A 45 18.95 0.58 -2.74
C ALA A 45 18.98 -0.31 -1.48
N GLY A 46 17.84 -0.73 -0.94
CA GLY A 46 17.73 -1.48 0.33
C GLY A 46 18.13 -0.71 1.58
N THR A 47 18.35 0.60 1.50
CA THR A 47 18.93 1.41 2.60
C THR A 47 17.90 2.08 3.50
N SER A 48 16.67 2.24 3.03
CA SER A 48 15.56 2.80 3.81
C SER A 48 14.25 2.12 3.47
N TYR A 49 13.29 2.19 4.39
CA TYR A 49 11.94 1.66 4.21
C TYR A 49 10.94 2.80 4.15
N LYS A 50 9.95 2.66 3.29
CA LYS A 50 8.79 3.55 3.21
C LYS A 50 7.50 2.77 3.48
N CYS A 51 6.53 3.44 4.08
CA CYS A 51 5.18 2.93 4.21
C CYS A 51 4.42 3.15 2.90
N LEU A 52 3.95 2.07 2.28
CA LEU A 52 3.11 2.07 1.10
C LEU A 52 1.74 1.50 1.46
N CYS A 53 0.69 2.27 1.19
CA CYS A 53 -0.69 1.89 1.40
C CYS A 53 -1.30 1.40 0.10
N PHE A 54 -1.82 0.18 0.08
CA PHE A 54 -2.54 -0.37 -1.06
C PHE A 54 -4.04 -0.35 -0.78
N TYR A 55 -4.83 0.21 -1.68
CA TYR A 55 -6.27 0.35 -1.48
C TYR A 55 -7.04 0.23 -2.79
N ASN A 56 -8.35 0.02 -2.69
CA ASN A 56 -9.22 -0.03 -3.85
C ASN A 56 -9.60 1.39 -4.27
N CYS A 57 -9.40 1.67 -5.55
CA CYS A 57 -9.91 2.78 -6.33
C CYS A 57 -10.54 2.18 -7.61
#